data_AF-A0A9D5EYU2-F1
#
_entry.id   AF-A0A9D5EYU2-F1
#
_cell.length_a   1.000
_cell.length_b   1.000
_cell.length_c   1.000
_cell.angle_alpha   90.00
_cell.angle_beta   90.00
_cell.angle_gamma   90.00
#
_symmetry.space_group_name_H-M   'P 1'
#
loop_
_entity.id
_entity.type
_entity.pdbx_description
1 polymer ?
#
loop_
_entity_poly.entity_id
_entity_poly.type
_entity_poly.pdbx_seq_one_letter_code
_entity_poly.pdbx_strand_id
1 'polypeptide(L)'
;MPDNSPTADQYWLLTSDVPTGPFTVADIHAKLASGGATWQTKACMIGGTKWVPLVQTPGIGPTATVEGSASVVAANEPRVATVPAVPPPTAPLPSPPTADPRAFRFRNGLTATDLAGFLQTCRDSPRTAAAQLRDGEFGPWLTAIGEHVLAAFAGTARTHSSSDDECLRFFLAQADPAKSGASTGQSGSPSPARVIVAVLVLGLMAWGVYELLRPLNPMEVCKKWDEAKSATEAKKYATARMHPVMDAIEAENTTTDPNNDFEVGREVDGPDSNTKLIGFRGTWFIQEQGKRVRVEGHVRVVQSDGWKVDDMVFTGVEGVSLPAPFSIVDEHRRSVTPPKGTAPTPTSPKTATTPGSGERKKSPVETAFFRVKDSIGWGGIVVLIVLFVVGRTIYEESQKKPKQP
;
A
#
# COMPACT_ATOMS: atom_id res chain seq x y z
N MET A 1 7.06 -46.19 -0.83
CA MET A 1 6.68 -44.79 -1.14
C MET A 1 6.32 -44.75 -2.61
N PRO A 2 5.15 -44.25 -3.02
CA PRO A 2 4.85 -44.07 -4.44
C PRO A 2 5.78 -42.98 -5.00
N ASP A 3 6.46 -43.31 -6.10
CA ASP A 3 7.29 -42.39 -6.87
C ASP A 3 6.41 -41.28 -7.45
N ASN A 4 6.46 -40.10 -6.83
CA ASN A 4 5.77 -38.90 -7.31
C ASN A 4 6.67 -38.17 -8.31
N SER A 5 7.02 -38.84 -9.40
CA SER A 5 7.72 -38.19 -10.52
C SER A 5 6.77 -37.13 -11.10
N PRO A 6 7.19 -35.86 -11.22
CA PRO A 6 6.32 -34.80 -11.71
C PRO A 6 5.85 -35.15 -13.12
N THR A 7 4.54 -35.29 -13.30
CA THR A 7 3.89 -35.46 -14.61
C THR A 7 4.32 -34.28 -15.48
N ALA A 8 5.01 -34.56 -16.59
CA ALA A 8 5.95 -33.65 -17.24
C ALA A 8 5.38 -32.36 -17.86
N ASP A 9 4.07 -32.07 -17.78
CA ASP A 9 3.42 -31.00 -18.53
C ASP A 9 2.52 -30.11 -17.65
N GLN A 10 3.06 -29.61 -16.54
CA GLN A 10 2.37 -28.63 -15.68
C GLN A 10 3.02 -27.25 -15.76
N TYR A 11 2.18 -26.20 -15.71
CA TYR A 11 2.60 -24.80 -15.86
C TYR A 11 1.96 -23.90 -14.79
N TRP A 12 2.70 -22.88 -14.37
CA TRP A 12 2.20 -21.71 -13.68
C TRP A 12 1.72 -20.67 -14.70
N LEU A 13 0.57 -20.03 -14.48
CA LEU A 13 0.07 -18.92 -15.29
C LEU A 13 0.19 -17.60 -14.52
N LEU A 14 0.49 -16.51 -15.24
CA LEU A 14 0.55 -15.16 -14.68
C LEU A 14 -0.75 -14.41 -15.00
N THR A 15 -1.76 -14.58 -14.16
CA THR A 15 -3.02 -13.83 -14.26
C THR A 15 -2.95 -12.62 -13.34
N SER A 16 -3.05 -11.42 -13.90
CA SER A 16 -2.94 -10.16 -13.14
C SER A 16 -1.63 -10.05 -12.33
N ASP A 17 -0.50 -10.45 -12.92
CA ASP A 17 0.82 -10.43 -12.28
C ASP A 17 0.97 -11.32 -11.03
N VAL A 18 0.06 -12.30 -10.86
CA VAL A 18 0.14 -13.34 -9.82
C VAL A 18 0.35 -14.71 -10.47
N PRO A 19 1.44 -15.43 -10.12
CA PRO A 19 1.60 -16.83 -10.48
C PRO A 19 0.47 -17.67 -9.85
N THR A 20 -0.34 -18.31 -10.66
CA THR A 20 -1.41 -19.23 -10.25
C THR A 20 -1.21 -20.59 -10.91
N GLY A 21 -1.57 -21.67 -10.22
CA GLY A 21 -1.35 -23.04 -10.71
C GLY A 21 -0.97 -24.02 -9.59
N PRO A 22 -0.39 -25.18 -9.93
CA PRO A 22 -0.05 -25.61 -11.29
C PRO A 22 -1.27 -26.02 -12.12
N PHE A 23 -1.21 -25.78 -13.44
CA PHE A 23 -2.25 -26.14 -14.40
C PHE A 23 -1.71 -27.13 -15.44
N THR A 24 -2.56 -28.08 -15.86
CA THR A 24 -2.27 -28.93 -17.02
C THR A 24 -2.57 -28.19 -18.33
N VAL A 25 -2.06 -28.67 -19.47
CA VAL A 25 -2.38 -28.12 -20.79
C VAL A 25 -3.91 -28.07 -21.03
N ALA A 26 -4.65 -29.10 -20.59
CA ALA A 26 -6.11 -29.14 -20.69
C ALA A 26 -6.78 -28.01 -19.89
N ASP A 27 -6.33 -27.75 -18.65
CA ASP A 27 -6.85 -26.66 -17.82
C ASP A 27 -6.59 -25.28 -18.45
N ILE A 28 -5.42 -25.13 -19.08
CA ILE A 28 -5.03 -23.89 -19.76
C ILE A 28 -5.95 -23.63 -20.97
N HIS A 29 -6.25 -24.65 -21.78
CA HIS A 29 -7.22 -24.52 -22.87
C HIS A 29 -8.63 -24.21 -22.35
N ALA A 30 -9.07 -24.81 -21.25
CA ALA A 30 -10.35 -24.48 -20.63
C ALA A 30 -10.40 -23.01 -20.14
N LYS A 31 -9.30 -22.50 -19.59
CA LYS A 31 -9.18 -21.08 -19.20
C LYS A 31 -9.18 -20.13 -20.40
N LEU A 32 -8.53 -20.50 -21.50
CA LEU A 32 -8.58 -19.73 -22.75
C LEU A 32 -10.00 -19.70 -23.33
N ALA A 33 -10.69 -20.84 -23.35
CA ALA A 33 -12.05 -20.95 -23.86
C ALA A 33 -13.08 -20.16 -23.04
N SER A 34 -12.88 -20.07 -21.72
CA SER A 34 -13.73 -19.27 -20.82
C SER A 34 -13.35 -17.79 -20.73
N GLY A 35 -12.30 -17.34 -21.42
CA GLY A 35 -11.80 -15.97 -21.37
C GLY A 35 -11.05 -15.60 -20.07
N GLY A 36 -10.81 -16.58 -19.18
CA GLY A 36 -10.02 -16.38 -17.96
C GLY A 36 -8.51 -16.27 -18.20
N ALA A 37 -8.05 -16.56 -19.41
CA ALA A 37 -6.70 -16.32 -19.90
C ALA A 37 -6.75 -15.85 -21.36
N THR A 38 -5.69 -15.18 -21.83
CA THR A 38 -5.51 -14.82 -23.24
C THR A 38 -4.24 -15.47 -23.77
N TRP A 39 -4.07 -15.52 -25.09
CA TRP A 39 -2.83 -16.02 -25.70
C TRP A 39 -1.57 -15.22 -25.33
N GLN A 40 -1.74 -14.01 -24.77
CA GLN A 40 -0.66 -13.16 -24.24
C GLN A 40 -0.38 -13.41 -22.74
N THR A 41 -1.23 -14.16 -22.03
CA THR A 41 -0.99 -14.57 -20.64
C THR A 41 0.33 -15.33 -20.59
N LYS A 42 1.22 -14.96 -19.66
CA LYS A 42 2.53 -15.61 -19.52
C LYS A 42 2.37 -16.92 -18.75
N ALA A 43 3.07 -17.95 -19.18
CA ALA A 43 3.18 -19.24 -18.54
C ALA A 43 4.65 -19.57 -18.22
N CYS A 44 4.87 -20.32 -17.14
CA CYS A 44 6.17 -20.85 -16.76
C CYS A 44 6.01 -22.33 -16.40
N MET A 45 6.76 -23.21 -17.04
CA MET A 45 6.74 -24.64 -16.72
C MET A 45 7.19 -24.86 -15.27
N ILE A 46 6.63 -25.85 -14.55
CA ILE A 46 7.10 -26.18 -13.20
C ILE A 46 8.61 -26.50 -13.25
N GLY A 47 9.39 -25.86 -12.38
CA GLY A 47 10.85 -25.99 -12.35
C GLY A 47 11.58 -25.10 -13.37
N GLY A 48 10.86 -24.46 -14.30
CA GLY A 48 11.40 -23.43 -15.16
C GLY A 48 11.47 -22.06 -14.47
N THR A 49 12.30 -21.17 -15.01
CA THR A 49 12.45 -19.77 -14.54
C THR A 49 11.98 -18.74 -15.57
N LYS A 50 11.58 -19.19 -16.77
CA LYS A 50 11.25 -18.32 -17.89
C LYS A 50 9.74 -18.23 -18.10
N TRP A 51 9.20 -17.03 -17.91
CA TRP A 51 7.81 -16.69 -18.23
C TRP A 51 7.68 -16.34 -19.72
N VAL A 52 6.99 -17.16 -20.48
CA VAL A 52 6.74 -16.96 -21.93
C VAL A 52 5.24 -16.84 -22.20
N PRO A 53 4.79 -16.01 -23.16
CA PRO A 53 3.39 -15.98 -23.56
C PRO A 53 2.87 -17.36 -23.96
N LEU A 54 1.60 -17.67 -23.67
CA LEU A 54 0.98 -18.95 -23.98
C LEU A 54 1.11 -19.35 -25.46
N VAL A 55 1.01 -18.37 -26.38
CA VAL A 55 1.21 -18.61 -27.82
C VAL A 55 2.63 -19.09 -28.17
N GLN A 56 3.63 -18.80 -27.34
CA GLN A 56 5.03 -19.22 -27.52
C GLN A 56 5.40 -20.43 -26.65
N THR A 57 4.46 -20.95 -25.86
CA THR A 57 4.76 -22.06 -24.93
C THR A 57 4.71 -23.39 -25.70
N PRO A 58 5.82 -24.17 -25.73
CA PRO A 58 5.84 -25.46 -26.42
C PRO A 58 4.72 -26.37 -25.91
N GLY A 59 3.94 -26.96 -26.83
CA GLY A 59 2.86 -27.88 -26.51
C GLY A 59 1.48 -27.25 -26.22
N ILE A 60 1.39 -25.92 -26.07
CA ILE A 60 0.11 -25.24 -25.77
C ILE A 60 -0.41 -24.40 -26.94
N GLY A 61 0.48 -23.76 -27.70
CA GLY A 61 0.11 -22.89 -28.81
C GLY A 61 -0.77 -23.60 -29.84
N PRO A 62 -1.63 -22.87 -30.58
CA PRO A 62 -2.44 -23.46 -31.63
C PRO A 62 -1.50 -24.21 -32.57
N THR A 63 -1.66 -25.53 -32.65
CA THR A 63 -0.88 -26.35 -33.55
C THR A 63 -1.17 -25.80 -34.93
N ALA A 64 -0.19 -25.10 -35.51
CA ALA A 64 -0.34 -24.53 -36.84
C ALA A 64 -0.72 -25.69 -37.74
N THR A 65 -2.00 -25.74 -38.10
CA THR A 65 -2.52 -26.75 -39.00
C THR A 65 -1.85 -26.39 -40.30
N VAL A 66 -0.86 -27.18 -40.70
CA VAL A 66 -0.10 -26.98 -41.92
C VAL A 66 -1.04 -27.32 -43.08
N GLU A 67 -1.92 -26.38 -43.41
CA GLU A 67 -2.72 -26.38 -44.62
C GLU A 67 -2.19 -25.28 -45.54
N GLY A 68 -1.61 -25.71 -46.66
CA GLY A 68 -1.69 -25.00 -47.95
C GLY A 68 -0.99 -23.65 -48.06
N SER A 69 0.28 -23.69 -48.42
CA SER A 69 1.03 -22.57 -49.00
C SER A 69 0.34 -22.03 -50.26
N ALA A 70 -0.07 -20.74 -50.26
CA ALA A 70 -0.37 -20.00 -51.48
C ALA A 70 0.12 -18.55 -51.35
N SER A 71 1.08 -18.23 -52.22
CA SER A 71 1.81 -16.98 -52.37
C SER A 71 0.97 -15.93 -53.11
N VAL A 72 0.89 -14.69 -52.60
CA VAL A 72 0.48 -13.53 -53.41
C VAL A 72 1.36 -12.31 -53.07
N VAL A 73 1.94 -11.77 -54.13
CA VAL A 73 2.85 -10.62 -54.29
C VAL A 73 2.06 -9.31 -54.47
N ALA A 74 2.67 -8.17 -54.08
CA ALA A 74 2.61 -6.80 -54.67
C ALA A 74 2.49 -5.72 -53.56
N ALA A 75 3.51 -4.90 -53.29
CA ALA A 75 4.02 -3.74 -54.05
C ALA A 75 3.06 -2.54 -54.06
N ASN A 76 3.41 -1.47 -53.33
CA ASN A 76 3.10 -0.09 -53.73
C ASN A 76 3.92 0.95 -52.94
N GLU A 77 4.57 1.82 -53.70
CA GLU A 77 5.37 3.00 -53.33
C GLU A 77 4.75 4.21 -54.06
N PRO A 78 4.67 5.42 -53.47
CA PRO A 78 4.46 6.60 -54.30
C PRO A 78 5.41 7.79 -53.99
N ARG A 79 6.26 8.04 -54.99
CA ARG A 79 6.37 9.26 -55.81
C ARG A 79 6.47 10.65 -55.15
N VAL A 80 7.66 11.23 -55.31
CA VAL A 80 8.04 12.64 -55.10
C VAL A 80 7.44 13.53 -56.21
N ALA A 81 6.85 14.68 -55.83
CA ALA A 81 6.42 15.73 -56.76
C ALA A 81 7.25 17.00 -56.56
N THR A 82 7.80 17.51 -57.66
CA THR A 82 8.65 18.71 -57.80
C THR A 82 7.80 19.97 -57.87
N VAL A 83 8.20 21.05 -57.18
CA VAL A 83 7.55 22.38 -57.18
C VAL A 83 8.42 23.41 -57.92
N PRO A 84 7.85 24.39 -58.69
CA PRO A 84 8.60 25.33 -59.53
C PRO A 84 9.17 26.55 -58.78
N ALA A 85 10.18 27.17 -59.40
CA ALA A 85 11.00 28.28 -58.90
C ALA A 85 10.27 29.63 -58.72
N VAL A 86 10.65 30.37 -57.66
CA VAL A 86 10.18 31.71 -57.27
C VAL A 86 11.29 32.75 -57.58
N PRO A 87 10.95 33.97 -58.05
CA PRO A 87 11.92 35.03 -58.38
C PRO A 87 12.62 35.65 -57.13
N PRO A 88 13.80 36.29 -57.30
CA PRO A 88 14.63 36.75 -56.19
C PRO A 88 14.03 37.96 -55.44
N PRO A 89 14.08 37.98 -54.10
CA PRO A 89 13.55 39.08 -53.29
C PRO A 89 14.51 40.26 -53.21
N THR A 90 13.93 41.45 -53.30
CA THR A 90 14.48 42.76 -52.97
C THR A 90 15.14 42.76 -51.59
N ALA A 91 16.32 43.40 -51.48
CA ALA A 91 17.13 43.45 -50.27
C ALA A 91 16.33 43.92 -49.04
N PRO A 92 16.34 43.16 -47.92
CA PRO A 92 15.63 43.54 -46.71
C PRO A 92 16.32 44.72 -46.01
N LEU A 93 15.52 45.65 -45.49
CA LEU A 93 15.97 46.68 -44.55
C LEU A 93 16.70 46.02 -43.36
N PRO A 94 17.71 46.70 -42.76
CA PRO A 94 18.42 46.17 -41.61
C PRO A 94 17.44 45.92 -40.46
N SER A 95 17.33 44.65 -40.06
CA SER A 95 16.55 44.23 -38.89
C SER A 95 17.00 45.02 -37.66
N PRO A 96 16.08 45.48 -36.81
CA PRO A 96 16.45 46.07 -35.53
C PRO A 96 17.32 45.08 -34.74
N PRO A 97 18.31 45.56 -33.97
CA PRO A 97 19.19 44.68 -33.19
C PRO A 97 18.34 43.76 -32.31
N THR A 98 18.49 42.46 -32.50
CA THR A 98 17.83 41.42 -31.71
C THR A 98 18.18 41.64 -30.25
N ALA A 99 17.21 42.09 -29.45
CA ALA A 99 17.41 42.26 -28.02
C ALA A 99 17.75 40.91 -27.39
N ASP A 100 18.78 40.89 -26.54
CA ASP A 100 19.16 39.70 -25.79
C ASP A 100 17.97 39.28 -24.89
N PRO A 101 17.40 38.07 -25.07
CA PRO A 101 16.26 37.61 -24.27
C PRO A 101 16.59 37.47 -22.77
N ARG A 102 17.87 37.57 -22.39
CA ARG A 102 18.31 37.48 -20.98
C ARG A 102 18.49 38.83 -20.28
N ALA A 103 18.39 39.95 -20.99
CA ALA A 103 18.54 41.27 -20.37
C ALA A 103 17.27 41.69 -19.62
N PHE A 104 17.40 42.13 -18.36
CA PHE A 104 16.31 42.81 -17.66
C PHE A 104 16.16 44.23 -18.20
N ARG A 105 14.97 44.60 -18.65
CA ARG A 105 14.70 45.95 -19.15
C ARG A 105 13.93 46.75 -18.11
N PHE A 106 14.54 47.83 -17.62
CA PHE A 106 13.89 48.79 -16.74
C PHE A 106 12.94 49.69 -17.54
N ARG A 107 11.88 50.20 -16.90
CA ARG A 107 10.87 51.08 -17.56
C ARG A 107 11.46 52.40 -18.09
N ASN A 108 12.62 52.82 -17.60
CA ASN A 108 13.35 53.99 -18.09
C ASN A 108 14.22 53.70 -19.32
N GLY A 109 14.16 52.48 -19.88
CA GLY A 109 14.93 52.08 -21.06
C GLY A 109 16.32 51.53 -20.76
N LEU A 110 16.79 51.59 -19.50
CA LEU A 110 18.04 50.95 -19.10
C LEU A 110 17.90 49.42 -19.16
N THR A 111 18.99 48.74 -19.50
CA THR A 111 19.03 47.27 -19.55
C THR A 111 20.18 46.73 -18.71
N ALA A 112 19.92 45.69 -17.93
CA ALA A 112 20.93 44.96 -17.19
C ALA A 112 21.06 43.54 -17.73
N THR A 113 22.27 43.16 -18.13
CA THR A 113 22.59 41.82 -18.67
C THR A 113 23.07 40.84 -17.60
N ASP A 114 23.44 41.34 -16.43
CA ASP A 114 23.90 40.55 -15.29
C ASP A 114 23.39 41.12 -13.96
N LEU A 115 23.61 40.38 -12.87
CA LEU A 115 23.16 40.76 -11.53
C LEU A 115 23.82 42.05 -11.03
N ALA A 116 25.10 42.28 -11.34
CA ALA A 116 25.82 43.44 -10.85
C ALA A 116 25.27 44.74 -11.47
N GLY A 117 25.07 44.75 -12.79
CA GLY A 117 24.45 45.85 -13.51
C GLY A 117 22.99 46.06 -13.10
N PHE A 118 22.26 44.99 -12.80
CA PHE A 118 20.90 45.07 -12.28
C PHE A 118 20.84 45.75 -10.91
N LEU A 119 21.67 45.32 -9.95
CA LEU A 119 21.72 45.92 -8.62
C LEU A 119 22.21 47.37 -8.68
N GLN A 120 23.17 47.68 -9.55
CA GLN A 120 23.63 49.04 -9.76
C GLN A 120 22.53 49.94 -10.33
N THR A 121 21.80 49.46 -11.35
CA THR A 121 20.66 50.21 -11.92
C THR A 121 19.56 50.44 -10.88
N CYS A 122 19.31 49.47 -9.98
CA CYS A 122 18.39 49.65 -8.87
C CYS A 122 18.81 50.77 -7.91
N ARG A 123 20.12 50.96 -7.68
CA ARG A 123 20.65 52.07 -6.87
C ARG A 123 20.56 53.41 -7.59
N ASP A 124 20.82 53.43 -8.90
CA ASP A 124 20.84 54.65 -9.71
C ASP A 124 19.44 55.14 -10.07
N SER A 125 18.43 54.26 -10.11
CA SER A 125 17.04 54.57 -10.47
C SER A 125 16.02 53.95 -9.50
N PRO A 126 16.01 54.36 -8.22
CA PRO A 126 15.26 53.67 -7.17
C PRO A 126 13.74 53.70 -7.38
N ARG A 127 13.18 54.80 -7.87
CA ARG A 127 11.72 54.89 -8.12
C ARG A 127 11.25 53.89 -9.18
N THR A 128 12.00 53.76 -10.27
CA THR A 128 11.70 52.83 -11.37
C THR A 128 11.85 51.39 -10.90
N ALA A 129 12.94 51.09 -10.20
CA ALA A 129 13.21 49.76 -9.67
C ALA A 129 12.17 49.34 -8.62
N ALA A 130 11.76 50.24 -7.74
CA ALA A 130 10.75 49.98 -6.71
C ALA A 130 9.39 49.64 -7.31
N ALA A 131 8.95 50.37 -8.35
CA ALA A 131 7.70 50.07 -9.05
C ALA A 131 7.74 48.68 -9.73
N GLN A 132 8.82 48.34 -10.44
CA GLN A 132 8.96 47.03 -11.10
C GLN A 132 9.12 45.87 -10.10
N LEU A 133 9.77 46.10 -8.96
CA LEU A 133 9.82 45.15 -7.85
C LEU A 133 8.42 44.89 -7.28
N ARG A 134 7.63 45.94 -7.05
CA ARG A 134 6.25 45.83 -6.55
C ARG A 134 5.34 45.09 -7.53
N ASP A 135 5.52 45.32 -8.83
CA ASP A 135 4.81 44.62 -9.90
C ASP A 135 5.26 43.15 -10.06
N GLY A 136 6.31 42.73 -9.33
CA GLY A 136 6.80 41.35 -9.31
C GLY A 136 7.66 40.96 -10.51
N GLU A 137 8.15 41.93 -11.28
CA GLU A 137 8.95 41.69 -12.49
C GLU A 137 10.35 41.12 -12.15
N PHE A 138 10.86 41.39 -10.94
CA PHE A 138 12.19 40.93 -10.51
C PHE A 138 12.27 39.41 -10.35
N GLY A 139 11.22 38.78 -9.78
CA GLY A 139 11.24 37.36 -9.41
C GLY A 139 11.48 36.41 -10.60
N PRO A 140 10.70 36.51 -11.69
CA PRO A 140 10.89 35.67 -12.88
C PRO A 140 12.27 35.83 -13.52
N TRP A 141 12.77 37.06 -13.63
CA TRP A 141 14.08 37.31 -14.23
C TRP A 141 15.23 36.80 -13.36
N LEU A 142 15.20 37.06 -12.04
CA LEU A 142 16.20 36.55 -11.09
C LEU A 142 16.22 35.01 -11.09
N THR A 143 15.05 34.37 -11.17
CA THR A 143 14.95 32.91 -11.30
C THR A 143 15.56 32.41 -12.61
N ALA A 144 15.33 33.12 -13.71
CA ALA A 144 15.84 32.75 -15.04
C ALA A 144 17.38 32.82 -15.13
N ILE A 145 18.03 33.70 -14.36
CA ILE A 145 19.49 33.78 -14.27
C ILE A 145 20.10 32.89 -13.16
N GLY A 146 19.27 32.10 -12.46
CA GLY A 146 19.72 31.16 -11.42
C GLY A 146 19.77 31.73 -9.98
N GLU A 147 19.34 32.96 -9.77
CA GLU A 147 19.40 33.67 -8.49
C GLU A 147 18.16 33.42 -7.62
N HIS A 148 17.93 32.15 -7.25
CA HIS A 148 16.73 31.72 -6.53
C HIS A 148 16.55 32.37 -5.15
N VAL A 149 17.65 32.66 -4.44
CA VAL A 149 17.60 33.30 -3.12
C VAL A 149 17.14 34.75 -3.23
N LEU A 150 17.69 35.50 -4.20
CA LEU A 150 17.27 36.88 -4.46
C LEU A 150 15.84 36.95 -5.00
N ALA A 151 15.41 35.98 -5.82
CA ALA A 151 14.03 35.89 -6.26
C ALA A 151 13.06 35.72 -5.08
N ALA A 152 13.41 34.89 -4.09
CA ALA A 152 12.64 34.74 -2.86
C ALA A 152 12.61 36.05 -2.04
N PHE A 153 13.75 36.73 -1.90
CA PHE A 153 13.79 38.03 -1.22
C PHE A 153 12.97 39.11 -1.92
N ALA A 154 12.93 39.14 -3.25
CA ALA A 154 12.05 40.03 -4.00
C ALA A 154 10.57 39.75 -3.67
N GLY A 155 10.19 38.47 -3.54
CA GLY A 155 8.87 38.04 -3.10
C GLY A 155 8.52 38.53 -1.68
N THR A 156 9.44 38.35 -0.73
CA THR A 156 9.29 38.79 0.66
C THR A 156 9.24 40.31 0.80
N ALA A 157 10.08 41.04 0.07
CA ALA A 157 10.10 42.51 0.09
C ALA A 157 8.73 43.10 -0.28
N ARG A 158 8.08 42.49 -1.29
CA ARG A 158 6.75 42.89 -1.77
C ARG A 158 5.64 42.67 -0.75
N THR A 159 5.72 41.62 0.07
CA THR A 159 4.67 41.31 1.07
C THR A 159 4.83 42.08 2.37
N HIS A 160 6.06 42.45 2.74
CA HIS A 160 6.35 43.05 4.04
C HIS A 160 6.36 44.59 4.05
N SER A 161 6.41 45.24 2.90
CA SER A 161 6.64 46.69 2.84
C SER A 161 5.37 47.47 2.50
N SER A 162 5.15 48.57 3.22
CA SER A 162 3.97 49.43 3.04
C SER A 162 4.14 50.47 1.93
N SER A 163 5.39 50.75 1.54
CA SER A 163 5.76 51.71 0.50
C SER A 163 6.77 51.14 -0.50
N ASP A 164 6.79 51.71 -1.71
CA ASP A 164 7.67 51.31 -2.80
C ASP A 164 9.15 51.45 -2.40
N ASP A 165 9.50 52.58 -1.77
CA ASP A 165 10.86 52.86 -1.31
C ASP A 165 11.32 51.89 -0.21
N GLU A 166 10.43 51.47 0.69
CA GLU A 166 10.71 50.50 1.75
C GLU A 166 10.94 49.09 1.16
N CYS A 167 10.14 48.71 0.16
CA CYS A 167 10.28 47.46 -0.58
C CYS A 167 11.66 47.35 -1.23
N LEU A 168 12.07 48.40 -1.96
CA LEU A 168 13.37 48.40 -2.63
C LEU A 168 14.53 48.46 -1.62
N ARG A 169 14.42 49.23 -0.54
CA ARG A 169 15.45 49.26 0.51
C ARG A 169 15.61 47.90 1.18
N PHE A 170 14.52 47.21 1.49
CA PHE A 170 14.56 45.87 2.06
C PHE A 170 15.26 44.90 1.11
N PHE A 171 14.86 44.91 -0.17
CA PHE A 171 15.47 44.07 -1.19
C PHE A 171 16.98 44.36 -1.35
N LEU A 172 17.38 45.62 -1.52
CA LEU A 172 18.78 46.01 -1.68
C LEU A 172 19.62 45.73 -0.43
N ALA A 173 19.04 45.81 0.77
CA ALA A 173 19.74 45.48 2.01
C ALA A 173 20.07 43.97 2.10
N GLN A 174 19.17 43.11 1.62
CA GLN A 174 19.40 41.66 1.56
C GLN A 174 20.30 41.25 0.39
N ALA A 175 20.27 42.01 -0.71
CA ALA A 175 21.07 41.76 -1.91
C ALA A 175 22.52 42.28 -1.83
N ASP A 176 22.87 43.07 -0.80
CA ASP A 176 24.22 43.58 -0.61
C ASP A 176 25.08 42.60 0.22
N PRO A 177 25.99 41.84 -0.41
CA PRO A 177 26.80 40.83 0.29
C PRO A 177 27.74 41.45 1.33
N ALA A 178 28.06 42.75 1.21
CA ALA A 178 28.93 43.43 2.16
C ALA A 178 28.23 43.77 3.48
N LYS A 179 26.89 43.95 3.47
CA LYS A 179 26.10 44.26 4.67
C LYS A 179 25.59 43.03 5.42
N SER A 180 25.47 41.89 4.74
CA SER A 180 25.20 40.61 5.42
C SER A 180 26.31 40.17 6.39
N GLY A 181 27.45 40.88 6.44
CA GLY A 181 28.57 40.61 7.34
C GLY A 181 28.63 41.42 8.65
N ALA A 182 27.75 42.39 8.90
CA ALA A 182 27.98 43.36 10.01
C ALA A 182 26.71 43.77 10.76
N SER A 183 26.14 42.89 11.59
CA SER A 183 25.33 43.28 12.77
C SER A 183 24.93 42.06 13.62
N THR A 184 25.91 41.42 14.27
CA THR A 184 25.63 40.76 15.56
C THR A 184 26.88 40.87 16.42
N GLY A 185 26.82 41.71 17.45
CA GLY A 185 27.78 41.67 18.54
C GLY A 185 27.83 40.24 19.09
N GLN A 186 29.04 39.68 19.16
CA GLN A 186 29.31 38.39 19.81
C GLN A 186 28.41 37.23 19.33
N SER A 187 28.29 37.02 18.02
CA SER A 187 27.62 35.84 17.46
C SER A 187 28.60 35.08 16.58
N GLY A 188 29.19 34.02 17.15
CA GLY A 188 30.05 33.12 16.40
C GLY A 188 29.27 32.59 15.20
N SER A 189 29.79 32.87 14.00
CA SER A 189 29.33 32.26 12.75
C SER A 189 28.94 30.82 13.05
N PRO A 190 27.66 30.43 12.90
CA PRO A 190 27.28 29.06 13.11
C PRO A 190 28.15 28.28 12.16
N SER A 191 29.07 27.49 12.71
CA SER A 191 29.93 26.65 11.90
C SER A 191 29.03 25.92 10.90
N PRO A 192 29.46 25.69 9.66
CA PRO A 192 28.65 24.96 8.68
C PRO A 192 28.09 23.66 9.26
N ALA A 193 28.80 23.04 10.21
CA ALA A 193 28.31 21.95 11.03
C ALA A 193 27.01 22.24 11.80
N ARG A 194 26.84 23.40 12.45
CA ARG A 194 25.60 23.79 13.15
C ARG A 194 24.43 23.97 12.20
N VAL A 195 24.65 24.54 11.02
CA VAL A 195 23.60 24.68 9.99
C VAL A 195 23.18 23.29 9.49
N ILE A 196 24.15 22.41 9.19
CA ILE A 196 23.89 21.03 8.78
C ILE A 196 23.11 20.29 9.86
N VAL A 197 23.51 20.40 11.13
CA VAL A 197 22.81 19.77 12.25
C VAL A 197 21.38 20.29 12.38
N ALA A 198 21.16 21.61 12.27
CA ALA A 198 19.82 22.18 12.33
C ALA A 198 18.92 21.70 11.18
N VAL A 199 19.45 21.62 9.97
CA VAL A 199 18.72 21.08 8.81
C VAL A 199 18.38 19.61 8.99
N LEU A 200 19.31 18.80 9.51
CA LEU A 200 19.06 17.38 9.81
C LEU A 200 17.99 17.21 10.89
N VAL A 201 18.04 18.03 11.96
CA VAL A 201 17.04 17.99 13.03
C VAL A 201 15.65 18.38 12.50
N LEU A 202 15.56 19.45 11.70
CA LEU A 202 14.29 19.85 11.08
C LEU A 202 13.77 18.80 10.09
N GLY A 203 14.66 18.19 9.30
CA GLY A 203 14.32 17.09 8.40
C GLY A 203 13.77 15.88 9.15
N LEU A 204 14.40 15.49 10.26
CA LEU A 204 13.94 14.38 11.11
C LEU A 204 12.59 14.70 11.79
N MET A 205 12.39 15.94 12.25
CA MET A 205 11.11 16.39 12.82
C MET A 205 10.00 16.36 11.76
N ALA A 206 10.24 16.90 10.57
CA ALA A 206 9.29 16.88 9.47
C ALA A 206 8.96 15.44 9.04
N TRP A 207 9.97 14.56 8.97
CA TRP A 207 9.78 13.13 8.72
C TRP A 207 8.93 12.45 9.80
N GLY A 208 9.18 12.74 11.07
CA GLY A 208 8.40 12.21 12.18
C GLY A 208 6.93 12.66 12.15
N VAL A 209 6.67 13.92 11.80
CA VAL A 209 5.30 14.43 11.59
C VAL A 209 4.65 13.78 10.37
N TYR A 210 5.40 13.55 9.29
CA TYR A 210 4.91 12.85 8.11
C TYR A 210 4.51 11.40 8.42
N GLU A 211 5.35 10.64 9.13
CA GLU A 211 5.03 9.27 9.58
C GLU A 211 3.79 9.23 10.49
N LEU A 212 3.55 10.29 11.27
CA LEU A 212 2.38 10.39 12.14
C LEU A 212 1.09 10.69 11.36
N LEU A 213 1.18 11.48 10.28
CA LEU A 213 0.03 11.93 9.50
C LEU A 213 -0.27 11.04 8.28
N ARG A 214 0.69 10.25 7.80
CA ARG A 214 0.47 9.41 6.62
C ARG A 214 -0.59 8.34 6.92
N PRO A 215 -1.58 8.13 6.03
CA PRO A 215 -2.49 7.01 6.13
C PRO A 215 -1.69 5.70 6.13
N LEU A 216 -1.94 4.84 7.12
CA LEU A 216 -1.32 3.51 7.16
C LEU A 216 -1.80 2.69 5.98
N ASN A 217 -0.90 1.99 5.30
CA ASN A 217 -1.29 1.04 4.26
C ASN A 217 -1.90 -0.24 4.87
N PRO A 218 -2.61 -1.09 4.10
CA PRO A 218 -3.24 -2.31 4.63
C PRO A 218 -2.28 -3.24 5.36
N MET A 219 -1.07 -3.41 4.82
CA MET A 219 -0.03 -4.26 5.40
C MET A 219 0.48 -3.74 6.74
N GLU A 220 0.72 -2.43 6.84
CA GLU A 220 1.13 -1.75 8.07
C GLU A 220 0.06 -1.85 9.16
N VAL A 221 -1.22 -1.79 8.79
CA VAL A 221 -2.33 -1.98 9.71
C VAL A 221 -2.32 -3.41 10.28
N CYS A 222 -2.16 -4.43 9.44
CA CYS A 222 -2.05 -5.82 9.92
C CYS A 222 -0.83 -6.01 10.82
N LYS A 223 0.32 -5.46 10.45
CA LYS A 223 1.55 -5.54 11.25
C LYS A 223 1.40 -4.86 12.61
N LYS A 224 0.87 -3.63 12.64
CA LYS A 224 0.65 -2.90 13.91
C LYS A 224 -0.43 -3.55 14.77
N TRP A 225 -1.44 -4.18 14.16
CA TRP A 225 -2.45 -4.95 14.85
C TRP A 225 -1.86 -6.21 15.52
N ASP A 226 -0.98 -6.94 14.83
CA ASP A 226 -0.30 -8.12 15.39
C ASP A 226 0.73 -7.76 16.48
N GLU A 227 1.49 -6.68 16.27
CA GLU A 227 2.50 -6.16 17.20
C GLU A 227 1.91 -5.49 18.45
N ALA A 228 0.59 -5.25 18.48
CA ALA A 228 -0.05 -4.62 19.63
C ALA A 228 0.18 -5.43 20.93
N LYS A 229 0.17 -4.77 22.08
CA LYS A 229 0.40 -5.45 23.38
C LYS A 229 -0.85 -5.60 24.25
N SER A 230 -1.95 -5.00 23.82
CA SER A 230 -3.23 -4.98 24.56
C SER A 230 -4.40 -4.88 23.59
N ALA A 231 -5.61 -5.33 24.00
CA ALA A 231 -6.77 -5.26 23.11
C ALA A 231 -7.10 -3.81 22.80
N THR A 232 -6.90 -2.93 23.77
CA THR A 232 -7.07 -1.48 23.61
C THR A 232 -6.18 -0.92 22.49
N GLU A 233 -4.95 -1.42 22.34
CA GLU A 233 -4.06 -1.04 21.25
C GLU A 233 -4.47 -1.67 19.92
N ALA A 234 -4.77 -2.98 19.90
CA ALA A 234 -5.21 -3.69 18.70
C ALA A 234 -6.52 -3.10 18.11
N LYS A 235 -7.47 -2.71 18.97
CA LYS A 235 -8.74 -2.07 18.59
C LYS A 235 -8.56 -0.75 17.82
N LYS A 236 -7.41 -0.06 17.96
CA LYS A 236 -7.10 1.15 17.15
C LYS A 236 -6.92 0.81 15.67
N TYR A 237 -6.58 -0.43 15.35
CA TYR A 237 -6.32 -0.92 14.00
C TYR A 237 -7.43 -1.85 13.48
N ALA A 238 -8.50 -2.06 14.24
CA ALA A 238 -9.58 -2.98 13.91
C ALA A 238 -10.95 -2.27 13.84
N THR A 239 -11.86 -2.80 13.03
CA THR A 239 -13.24 -2.31 12.95
C THR A 239 -14.01 -2.62 14.23
N ALA A 240 -15.10 -1.88 14.49
CA ALA A 240 -15.95 -2.13 15.66
C ALA A 240 -16.53 -3.56 15.68
N ARG A 241 -16.68 -4.19 14.50
CA ARG A 241 -17.13 -5.58 14.35
C ARG A 241 -16.13 -6.58 14.94
N MET A 242 -14.83 -6.28 14.89
CA MET A 242 -13.76 -7.10 15.44
C MET A 242 -13.49 -6.86 16.93
N HIS A 243 -13.99 -5.77 17.52
CA HIS A 243 -13.71 -5.42 18.93
C HIS A 243 -14.12 -6.50 19.94
N PRO A 244 -15.31 -7.14 19.87
CA PRO A 244 -15.69 -8.20 20.80
C PRO A 244 -14.76 -9.40 20.75
N VAL A 245 -14.24 -9.72 19.55
CA VAL A 245 -13.25 -10.78 19.36
C VAL A 245 -11.97 -10.44 20.12
N MET A 246 -11.47 -9.20 19.97
CA MET A 246 -10.27 -8.74 20.70
C MET A 246 -10.45 -8.80 22.23
N ASP A 247 -11.64 -8.48 22.73
CA ASP A 247 -11.94 -8.57 24.17
C ASP A 247 -11.96 -10.01 24.67
N ALA A 248 -12.59 -10.92 23.91
CA ALA A 248 -12.63 -12.33 24.26
C ALA A 248 -11.22 -12.94 24.28
N ILE A 249 -10.43 -12.57 23.28
CA ILE A 249 -9.01 -12.87 23.15
C ILE A 249 -8.23 -12.39 24.39
N GLU A 250 -8.30 -11.11 24.76
CA GLU A 250 -7.60 -10.59 25.95
C GLU A 250 -8.05 -11.26 27.24
N ALA A 251 -9.34 -11.53 27.39
CA ALA A 251 -9.91 -12.18 28.55
C ALA A 251 -9.39 -13.61 28.73
N GLU A 252 -9.09 -14.31 27.64
CA GLU A 252 -8.58 -15.68 27.68
C GLU A 252 -7.13 -15.75 28.14
N ASN A 253 -6.37 -14.65 28.02
CA ASN A 253 -5.07 -14.40 28.65
C ASN A 253 -4.16 -15.63 28.79
N THR A 254 -4.07 -16.44 27.74
CA THR A 254 -3.20 -17.61 27.73
C THR A 254 -1.80 -17.20 27.40
N THR A 255 -0.83 -17.73 28.15
CA THR A 255 0.59 -17.59 27.86
C THR A 255 0.85 -18.00 26.41
N THR A 256 1.05 -17.01 25.55
CA THR A 256 1.44 -17.23 24.15
C THR A 256 2.73 -18.02 24.14
N ASP A 257 2.74 -19.17 23.48
CA ASP A 257 3.95 -19.94 23.31
C ASP A 257 4.97 -19.10 22.53
N PRO A 258 6.19 -18.88 23.06
CA PRO A 258 7.18 -18.01 22.43
C PRO A 258 7.66 -18.51 21.07
N ASN A 259 7.37 -19.76 20.70
CA ASN A 259 7.67 -20.30 19.38
C ASN A 259 6.43 -20.35 18.47
N ASN A 260 5.35 -19.65 18.82
CA ASN A 260 4.31 -19.35 17.85
C ASN A 260 4.90 -18.41 16.80
N ASP A 261 4.72 -18.77 15.54
CA ASP A 261 5.20 -18.00 14.40
C ASP A 261 4.02 -17.49 13.59
N PHE A 262 4.12 -16.25 13.12
CA PHE A 262 3.09 -15.59 12.32
C PHE A 262 3.75 -14.76 11.23
N GLU A 263 3.73 -15.31 10.03
CA GLU A 263 4.27 -14.67 8.83
C GLU A 263 3.13 -14.05 8.03
N VAL A 264 3.18 -12.72 7.90
CA VAL A 264 2.28 -11.99 7.02
C VAL A 264 2.76 -12.17 5.57
N GLY A 265 1.84 -12.62 4.73
CA GLY A 265 2.05 -12.92 3.32
C GLY A 265 1.71 -11.76 2.38
N ARG A 266 1.38 -12.11 1.14
CA ARG A 266 1.10 -11.13 0.07
C ARG A 266 -0.25 -10.44 0.28
N GLU A 267 -0.29 -9.14 -0.05
CA GLU A 267 -1.53 -8.38 -0.22
C GLU A 267 -2.19 -8.68 -1.56
N VAL A 268 -3.48 -8.97 -1.54
CA VAL A 268 -4.32 -9.20 -2.72
C VAL A 268 -5.58 -8.34 -2.60
N ASP A 269 -6.12 -7.91 -3.74
CA ASP A 269 -7.41 -7.20 -3.78
C ASP A 269 -8.55 -8.10 -3.29
N GLY A 270 -9.42 -7.54 -2.47
CA GLY A 270 -10.63 -8.21 -2.00
C GLY A 270 -11.77 -8.20 -3.02
N PRO A 271 -12.91 -8.81 -2.69
CA PRO A 271 -14.08 -8.81 -3.57
C PRO A 271 -14.68 -7.41 -3.77
N ASP A 272 -14.52 -6.54 -2.77
CA ASP A 272 -14.95 -5.15 -2.82
C ASP A 272 -13.75 -4.23 -3.07
N SER A 273 -13.96 -3.11 -3.78
CA SER A 273 -12.89 -2.15 -4.10
C SER A 273 -12.25 -1.48 -2.86
N ASN A 274 -12.96 -1.51 -1.72
CA ASN A 274 -12.50 -0.99 -0.44
C ASN A 274 -11.96 -2.11 0.48
N THR A 275 -11.76 -3.32 -0.03
CA THR A 275 -11.29 -4.47 0.75
C THR A 275 -9.96 -4.97 0.22
N LYS A 276 -9.06 -5.32 1.13
CA LYS A 276 -7.79 -6.00 0.85
C LYS A 276 -7.71 -7.28 1.66
N LEU A 277 -7.10 -8.30 1.10
CA LEU A 277 -6.85 -9.57 1.76
C LEU A 277 -5.34 -9.71 1.96
N ILE A 278 -4.92 -9.79 3.20
CA ILE A 278 -3.52 -9.98 3.57
C ILE A 278 -3.34 -11.43 3.96
N GLY A 279 -2.71 -12.23 3.09
CA GLY A 279 -2.45 -13.63 3.41
C GLY A 279 -1.61 -13.77 4.68
N PHE A 280 -1.75 -14.87 5.41
CA PHE A 280 -0.85 -15.20 6.51
C PHE A 280 -0.60 -16.70 6.57
N ARG A 281 0.54 -17.06 7.16
CA ARG A 281 0.88 -18.42 7.56
C ARG A 281 1.43 -18.38 8.97
N GLY A 282 1.09 -19.37 9.77
CA GLY A 282 1.59 -19.42 11.14
C GLY A 282 1.73 -20.83 11.66
N THR A 283 2.38 -20.94 12.81
CA THR A 283 2.40 -22.17 13.60
C THR A 283 1.93 -21.87 15.01
N TRP A 284 1.05 -22.72 15.53
CA TRP A 284 0.45 -22.53 16.84
C TRP A 284 0.49 -23.77 17.68
N PHE A 285 0.88 -23.62 18.94
CA PHE A 285 0.84 -24.70 19.91
C PHE A 285 -0.56 -24.83 20.52
N ILE A 286 -1.19 -25.99 20.29
CA ILE A 286 -2.45 -26.38 20.90
C ILE A 286 -2.13 -27.08 22.21
N GLN A 287 -2.29 -26.38 23.34
CA GLN A 287 -1.96 -26.94 24.67
C GLN A 287 -2.75 -28.22 24.97
N GLU A 288 -4.05 -28.26 24.66
CA GLU A 288 -4.91 -29.44 24.90
C GLU A 288 -4.42 -30.70 24.17
N GLN A 289 -3.77 -30.53 23.02
CA GLN A 289 -3.27 -31.63 22.20
C GLN A 289 -1.76 -31.84 22.35
N GLY A 290 -1.07 -30.95 23.07
CA GLY A 290 0.39 -30.94 23.16
C GLY A 290 1.08 -30.87 21.79
N LYS A 291 0.44 -30.27 20.78
CA LYS A 291 0.88 -30.34 19.38
C LYS A 291 0.92 -28.95 18.74
N ARG A 292 1.95 -28.69 17.92
CA ARG A 292 1.97 -27.55 17.00
C ARG A 292 1.21 -27.86 15.73
N VAL A 293 0.34 -26.95 15.33
CA VAL A 293 -0.37 -27.00 14.04
C VAL A 293 0.07 -25.86 13.15
N ARG A 294 0.28 -26.13 11.87
CA ARG A 294 0.42 -25.08 10.86
C ARG A 294 -0.96 -24.57 10.47
N VAL A 295 -1.07 -23.27 10.26
CA VAL A 295 -2.31 -22.63 9.80
C VAL A 295 -2.03 -21.69 8.65
N GLU A 296 -3.04 -21.48 7.82
CA GLU A 296 -3.00 -20.49 6.76
C GLU A 296 -4.38 -19.85 6.57
N GLY A 297 -4.36 -18.61 6.10
CA GLY A 297 -5.56 -17.82 5.92
C GLY A 297 -5.25 -16.44 5.37
N HIS A 298 -6.19 -15.52 5.56
CA HIS A 298 -6.00 -14.12 5.26
C HIS A 298 -6.70 -13.22 6.28
N VAL A 299 -6.13 -12.04 6.52
CA VAL A 299 -6.76 -10.95 7.24
C VAL A 299 -7.52 -10.10 6.24
N ARG A 300 -8.82 -9.90 6.47
CA ARG A 300 -9.65 -8.98 5.70
C ARG A 300 -9.46 -7.58 6.28
N VAL A 301 -8.94 -6.68 5.47
CA VAL A 301 -8.75 -5.26 5.82
C VAL A 301 -9.70 -4.42 4.98
N VAL A 302 -10.44 -3.52 5.61
CA VAL A 302 -11.42 -2.65 4.93
C VAL A 302 -11.03 -1.19 5.06
N GLN A 303 -11.25 -0.42 4.00
CA GLN A 303 -11.05 1.02 3.97
C GLN A 303 -12.34 1.71 4.40
N SER A 304 -12.29 2.35 5.56
CA SER A 304 -13.39 3.17 6.11
C SER A 304 -12.86 4.57 6.46
N ASP A 305 -12.46 4.80 7.70
CA ASP A 305 -11.76 6.01 8.18
C ASP A 305 -10.22 5.88 8.08
N GLY A 306 -9.77 5.08 7.11
CA GLY A 306 -8.45 4.47 7.06
C GLY A 306 -8.58 2.96 6.89
N TRP A 307 -7.46 2.28 6.73
CA TRP A 307 -7.43 0.82 6.68
C TRP A 307 -7.61 0.24 8.09
N LYS A 308 -8.48 -0.75 8.24
CA LYS A 308 -8.78 -1.43 9.52
C LYS A 308 -8.97 -2.92 9.30
N VAL A 309 -8.48 -3.74 10.22
CA VAL A 309 -8.77 -5.18 10.26
C VAL A 309 -10.24 -5.41 10.57
N ASP A 310 -10.97 -6.02 9.65
CA ASP A 310 -12.38 -6.35 9.81
C ASP A 310 -12.60 -7.78 10.26
N ASP A 311 -11.82 -8.72 9.71
CA ASP A 311 -11.96 -10.15 9.98
C ASP A 311 -10.63 -10.86 9.77
N MET A 312 -10.49 -12.05 10.34
CA MET A 312 -9.39 -12.95 10.04
C MET A 312 -10.00 -14.31 9.71
N VAL A 313 -9.67 -14.81 8.52
CA VAL A 313 -10.32 -15.94 7.89
C VAL A 313 -9.30 -17.05 7.68
N PHE A 314 -9.60 -18.21 8.25
CA PHE A 314 -8.80 -19.41 8.10
C PHE A 314 -9.22 -20.20 6.88
N THR A 315 -8.25 -20.64 6.10
CA THR A 315 -8.49 -21.41 4.88
C THR A 315 -7.83 -22.78 4.90
N GLY A 316 -6.86 -23.01 5.78
CA GLY A 316 -6.18 -24.31 5.88
C GLY A 316 -5.53 -24.56 7.23
N VAL A 317 -5.40 -25.85 7.56
CA VAL A 317 -4.74 -26.36 8.78
C VAL A 317 -3.88 -27.55 8.40
N GLU A 318 -2.62 -27.57 8.84
CA GLU A 318 -1.63 -28.62 8.56
C GLU A 318 -1.43 -28.89 7.05
N GLY A 319 -1.54 -27.83 6.24
CA GLY A 319 -1.45 -27.92 4.78
C GLY A 319 -2.68 -28.53 4.11
N VAL A 320 -3.76 -28.80 4.86
CA VAL A 320 -5.05 -29.27 4.34
C VAL A 320 -6.01 -28.09 4.30
N SER A 321 -6.59 -27.82 3.14
CA SER A 321 -7.62 -26.79 3.00
C SER A 321 -8.88 -27.15 3.78
N LEU A 322 -9.46 -26.17 4.46
CA LEU A 322 -10.73 -26.33 5.14
C LEU A 322 -11.87 -26.47 4.11
N PRO A 323 -12.90 -27.29 4.38
CA PRO A 323 -14.03 -27.45 3.46
C PRO A 323 -14.80 -26.14 3.26
N ALA A 324 -14.75 -25.25 4.25
CA ALA A 324 -15.24 -23.88 4.14
C ALA A 324 -14.29 -22.95 4.90
N PRO A 325 -14.06 -21.72 4.40
CA PRO A 325 -13.31 -20.71 5.15
C PRO A 325 -13.97 -20.42 6.50
N PHE A 326 -13.16 -20.24 7.53
CA PHE A 326 -13.62 -20.01 8.88
C PHE A 326 -13.33 -18.57 9.32
N SER A 327 -14.38 -17.77 9.50
CA SER A 327 -14.32 -16.39 10.01
C SER A 327 -14.38 -16.38 11.54
N ILE A 328 -13.39 -15.75 12.18
CA ILE A 328 -13.39 -15.62 13.65
C ILE A 328 -14.54 -14.77 14.12
N VAL A 329 -14.81 -13.67 13.42
CA VAL A 329 -15.87 -12.74 13.83
C VAL A 329 -17.24 -13.40 13.77
N ASP A 330 -17.53 -14.11 12.67
CA ASP A 330 -18.83 -14.78 12.53
C ASP A 330 -18.97 -15.96 13.48
N GLU A 331 -17.87 -16.64 13.80
CA GLU A 331 -17.89 -17.69 14.80
C GLU A 331 -18.10 -17.14 16.22
N HIS A 332 -17.36 -16.10 16.61
CA HIS A 332 -17.55 -15.45 17.91
C HIS A 332 -18.98 -14.92 18.07
N ARG A 333 -19.54 -14.33 17.01
CA ARG A 333 -20.94 -13.88 17.02
C ARG A 333 -21.90 -15.04 17.23
N ARG A 334 -21.65 -16.20 16.60
CA ARG A 334 -22.45 -17.42 16.78
C ARG A 334 -22.34 -18.01 18.17
N SER A 335 -21.17 -17.94 18.81
CA SER A 335 -20.97 -18.48 20.16
C SER A 335 -21.61 -17.62 21.25
N VAL A 336 -21.63 -16.29 21.08
CA VAL A 336 -22.22 -15.36 22.05
C VAL A 336 -23.73 -15.18 21.86
N THR A 337 -24.24 -15.33 20.64
CA THR A 337 -25.69 -15.22 20.39
C THR A 337 -26.38 -16.50 20.86
N PRO A 338 -27.21 -16.48 21.92
CA PRO A 338 -27.94 -17.67 22.33
C PRO A 338 -28.80 -18.14 21.15
N PRO A 339 -28.89 -19.47 20.90
CA PRO A 339 -29.72 -19.99 19.82
C PRO A 339 -31.11 -19.42 20.02
N LYS A 340 -31.56 -18.61 19.05
CA LYS A 340 -32.87 -17.97 19.09
C LYS A 340 -33.86 -19.10 19.28
N GLY A 341 -34.35 -19.25 20.52
CA GLY A 341 -35.10 -20.41 20.94
C GLY A 341 -36.16 -20.66 19.90
N THR A 342 -36.10 -21.84 19.27
CA THR A 342 -37.13 -22.29 18.35
C THR A 342 -38.43 -22.02 19.06
N ALA A 343 -39.20 -21.04 18.55
CA ALA A 343 -40.50 -20.72 19.12
C ALA A 343 -41.21 -22.05 19.30
N PRO A 344 -41.74 -22.36 20.49
CA PRO A 344 -42.28 -23.67 20.77
C PRO A 344 -43.26 -24.01 19.66
N THR A 345 -42.89 -24.96 18.81
CA THR A 345 -43.83 -25.59 17.88
C THR A 345 -45.01 -26.00 18.75
N PRO A 346 -46.24 -25.53 18.51
CA PRO A 346 -47.38 -25.85 19.35
C PRO A 346 -47.55 -27.37 19.37
N THR A 347 -47.08 -27.99 20.44
CA THR A 347 -47.18 -29.42 20.66
C THR A 347 -48.63 -29.73 21.02
N SER A 348 -49.32 -30.47 20.15
CA SER A 348 -50.57 -31.12 20.49
C SER A 348 -50.45 -31.89 21.81
N PRO A 349 -51.49 -31.91 22.65
CA PRO A 349 -51.43 -32.43 24.00
C PRO A 349 -51.32 -33.95 23.99
N LYS A 350 -50.24 -34.51 24.56
CA LYS A 350 -50.24 -35.91 24.95
C LYS A 350 -49.40 -36.16 26.21
N THR A 351 -50.15 -36.31 27.30
CA THR A 351 -49.98 -37.19 28.47
C THR A 351 -48.62 -37.26 29.17
N ALA A 352 -48.65 -36.82 30.43
CA ALA A 352 -47.59 -36.79 31.42
C ALA A 352 -46.97 -38.15 31.77
N THR A 353 -45.67 -38.15 32.09
CA THR A 353 -45.02 -39.03 33.08
C THR A 353 -43.73 -38.37 33.62
N THR A 354 -43.75 -38.07 34.93
CA THR A 354 -42.71 -38.03 36.00
C THR A 354 -41.30 -37.39 35.79
N PRO A 355 -40.79 -36.58 36.77
CA PRO A 355 -39.50 -35.89 36.67
C PRO A 355 -38.32 -36.67 37.28
N GLY A 356 -37.20 -36.71 36.55
CA GLY A 356 -35.88 -37.12 37.04
C GLY A 356 -34.93 -35.93 37.12
N SER A 357 -34.49 -35.59 38.33
CA SER A 357 -33.47 -34.59 38.64
C SER A 357 -32.10 -35.03 38.10
N GLY A 358 -31.73 -34.52 36.93
CA GLY A 358 -30.40 -34.69 36.34
C GLY A 358 -29.52 -33.48 36.62
N GLU A 359 -28.65 -33.60 37.63
CA GLU A 359 -27.56 -32.68 37.92
C GLU A 359 -26.62 -32.60 36.70
N ARG A 360 -26.58 -31.42 36.07
CA ARG A 360 -25.76 -31.15 34.88
C ARG A 360 -24.30 -31.14 35.29
N LYS A 361 -23.63 -32.28 35.19
CA LYS A 361 -22.16 -32.40 35.29
C LYS A 361 -21.52 -31.43 34.29
N LYS A 362 -20.99 -30.33 34.82
CA LYS A 362 -20.06 -29.45 34.10
C LYS A 362 -18.85 -30.29 33.69
N SER A 363 -18.44 -30.16 32.43
CA SER A 363 -17.32 -30.94 31.92
C SER A 363 -16.03 -30.50 32.62
N PRO A 364 -15.02 -31.38 32.75
CA PRO A 364 -13.72 -31.07 33.36
C PRO A 364 -12.93 -29.94 32.68
N VAL A 365 -13.48 -29.34 31.62
CA VAL A 365 -12.86 -28.31 30.78
C VAL A 365 -13.04 -26.90 31.39
N GLU A 366 -13.96 -26.71 32.35
CA GLU A 366 -14.24 -25.38 32.93
C GLU A 366 -13.27 -24.93 34.05
N THR A 367 -12.30 -25.76 34.48
CA THR A 367 -11.58 -25.50 35.75
C THR A 367 -10.06 -25.69 35.67
N ALA A 368 -9.33 -24.73 35.12
CA ALA A 368 -7.92 -24.50 35.47
C ALA A 368 -7.43 -23.12 34.95
N PHE A 369 -7.21 -22.15 35.84
CA PHE A 369 -6.64 -20.83 35.51
C PHE A 369 -5.80 -20.29 36.67
N PHE A 370 -4.49 -20.08 36.47
CA PHE A 370 -3.53 -19.18 37.16
C PHE A 370 -2.10 -19.59 36.67
N ARG A 371 -1.08 -18.75 36.39
CA ARG A 371 -0.72 -17.34 36.67
C ARG A 371 0.56 -16.96 35.86
N VAL A 372 0.72 -15.67 35.51
CA VAL A 372 1.96 -14.88 35.17
C VAL A 372 2.71 -15.23 33.85
N LYS A 373 3.37 -14.32 33.11
CA LYS A 373 3.14 -12.96 32.54
C LYS A 373 4.37 -12.71 31.62
N ASP A 374 4.17 -11.97 30.53
CA ASP A 374 5.16 -11.33 29.64
C ASP A 374 5.80 -12.21 28.54
N SER A 375 5.27 -12.12 27.32
CA SER A 375 5.99 -11.89 26.04
C SER A 375 5.17 -12.39 24.82
N ILE A 376 5.04 -11.55 23.78
CA ILE A 376 4.61 -11.84 22.37
C ILE A 376 3.10 -11.66 22.02
N GLY A 377 2.88 -11.13 20.80
CA GLY A 377 1.68 -10.45 20.27
C GLY A 377 0.45 -11.29 19.88
N TRP A 378 -0.51 -10.62 19.22
CA TRP A 378 -1.94 -11.02 19.14
C TRP A 378 -2.22 -12.30 18.36
N GLY A 379 -1.34 -12.72 17.44
CA GLY A 379 -1.50 -13.93 16.66
C GLY A 379 -1.70 -15.22 17.47
N GLY A 380 -1.26 -15.28 18.74
CA GLY A 380 -1.40 -16.46 19.60
C GLY A 380 -2.80 -16.71 20.16
N ILE A 381 -3.67 -15.71 20.18
CA ILE A 381 -4.89 -15.76 21.00
C ILE A 381 -6.14 -16.09 20.17
N VAL A 382 -6.13 -15.78 18.86
CA VAL A 382 -7.11 -16.28 17.88
C VAL A 382 -7.25 -17.82 17.92
N VAL A 383 -6.19 -18.50 18.35
CA VAL A 383 -6.06 -19.95 18.44
C VAL A 383 -7.14 -20.56 19.32
N LEU A 384 -7.51 -19.97 20.45
CA LEU A 384 -8.46 -20.61 21.36
C LEU A 384 -9.90 -20.59 20.87
N ILE A 385 -10.31 -19.53 20.18
CA ILE A 385 -11.63 -19.47 19.55
C ILE A 385 -11.72 -20.50 18.41
N VAL A 386 -10.65 -20.64 17.62
CA VAL A 386 -10.56 -21.68 16.59
C VAL A 386 -10.54 -23.07 17.22
N LEU A 387 -9.85 -23.27 18.34
CA LEU A 387 -9.77 -24.56 19.03
C LEU A 387 -11.08 -24.98 19.70
N PHE A 388 -11.78 -24.04 20.33
CA PHE A 388 -13.08 -24.32 20.92
C PHE A 388 -14.07 -24.80 19.86
N VAL A 389 -13.97 -24.27 18.64
CA VAL A 389 -14.93 -24.54 17.57
C VAL A 389 -14.50 -25.72 16.70
N VAL A 390 -13.24 -25.80 16.28
CA VAL A 390 -12.69 -26.93 15.54
C VAL A 390 -12.66 -28.18 16.43
N GLY A 391 -12.26 -28.04 17.70
CA GLY A 391 -12.33 -29.11 18.69
C GLY A 391 -13.75 -29.62 18.89
N ARG A 392 -14.74 -28.72 18.99
CA ARG A 392 -16.15 -29.09 19.07
C ARG A 392 -16.66 -29.76 17.79
N THR A 393 -16.28 -29.28 16.61
CA THR A 393 -16.71 -29.84 15.32
C THR A 393 -16.14 -31.24 15.11
N ILE A 394 -14.84 -31.42 15.37
CA ILE A 394 -14.17 -32.73 15.31
C ILE A 394 -14.76 -33.69 16.35
N TYR A 395 -15.08 -33.21 17.55
CA TYR A 395 -15.71 -34.01 18.60
C TYR A 395 -17.14 -34.45 18.22
N GLU A 396 -17.97 -33.56 17.69
CA GLU A 396 -19.33 -33.89 17.24
C GLU A 396 -19.31 -34.87 16.06
N GLU A 397 -18.31 -34.79 15.18
CA GLU A 397 -18.15 -35.71 14.05
C GLU A 397 -17.61 -37.09 14.47
N SER A 398 -16.72 -37.11 15.48
CA SER A 398 -16.25 -38.34 16.15
C SER A 398 -17.39 -39.12 16.81
N GLN A 399 -18.37 -38.43 17.41
CA GLN A 399 -19.53 -39.05 18.06
C GLN A 399 -20.57 -39.61 17.07
N LYS A 400 -20.51 -39.23 15.78
CA LYS A 400 -21.43 -39.72 14.74
C LYS A 400 -21.01 -41.04 14.10
N LYS A 401 -19.87 -41.64 14.49
CA LYS A 401 -19.51 -42.97 14.01
C LYS A 401 -20.51 -44.01 14.55
N PRO A 402 -21.25 -44.73 13.69
CA PRO A 402 -22.11 -45.80 14.13
C PRO A 402 -21.26 -46.87 14.82
N LYS A 403 -21.68 -47.31 16.01
CA LYS A 403 -21.14 -48.52 16.63
C LYS A 403 -21.30 -49.65 15.61
N GLN A 404 -20.18 -50.16 15.11
CA GLN A 404 -20.20 -51.40 14.34
C GLN A 404 -20.75 -52.52 15.24
N PRO A 405 -21.65 -53.37 14.71
CA PRO A 405 -22.24 -54.48 15.45
C PRO A 405 -21.22 -55.52 15.89
#